data_AF-A0A4U3MK24-F1
#
_entry.id   AF-A0A4U3MK24-F1
#
_cell.length_a   1.000
_cell.length_b   1.000
_cell.length_c   1.000
_cell.angle_alpha   90.00
_cell.angle_beta   90.00
_cell.angle_gamma   90.00
#
_symmetry.space_group_name_H-M   'P 1'
#
loop_
_entity.id
_entity.type
_entity.pdbx_description
1 polymer ?
#
loop_
_entity_poly.entity_id
_entity_poly.type
_entity_poly.pdbx_seq_one_letter_code
_entity_poly.pdbx_strand_id
1 'polypeptide(L)'
;MDIGILRLVVRELAVPPYHVSRVSVVPETVDRRENDAEHSFALGLVAVVVAPLVDPTLDQGLLAKYALIHDLPEIYSGDVSVYADAGDLEKKELREEEARERIRAEFGDRFPWLIDDLYRYKRLDDPESRFVYALDKLLPHMTTLLGDRHPVKPTWEAYKVTEQVARGKIGATFPALLPLFEELCAEFALRPEFFAGEITSPHAR
;
A
#
# COMPACT_ATOMS: atom_id res chain seq x y z
N MET A 1 23.13 -23.01 -3.23
CA MET A 1 22.75 -21.65 -2.80
C MET A 1 24.03 -20.93 -2.39
N ASP A 2 24.33 -19.80 -3.02
CA ASP A 2 25.53 -19.01 -2.77
C ASP A 2 25.22 -17.87 -1.78
N ILE A 3 26.09 -17.66 -0.79
CA ILE A 3 25.99 -16.54 0.17
C ILE A 3 25.99 -15.18 -0.54
N GLY A 4 26.64 -15.08 -1.71
CA GLY A 4 26.60 -13.89 -2.56
C GLY A 4 25.18 -13.53 -3.01
N ILE A 5 24.39 -14.53 -3.39
CA ILE A 5 22.99 -14.34 -3.81
C ILE A 5 22.13 -13.92 -2.62
N LEU A 6 22.25 -14.60 -1.48
CA LEU A 6 21.49 -14.23 -0.28
C LEU A 6 21.82 -12.80 0.16
N ARG A 7 23.11 -12.43 0.17
CA ARG A 7 23.55 -11.07 0.50
C ARG A 7 22.99 -10.03 -0.47
N LEU A 8 22.95 -10.34 -1.76
CA LEU A 8 22.36 -9.46 -2.78
C LEU A 8 20.87 -9.24 -2.50
N VAL A 9 20.08 -10.32 -2.35
CA VAL A 9 18.63 -10.23 -2.10
C VAL A 9 18.35 -9.46 -0.81
N VAL A 10 19.06 -9.76 0.27
CA VAL A 10 18.85 -9.06 1.55
C VAL A 10 19.20 -7.58 1.42
N ARG A 11 20.34 -7.25 0.82
CA ARG A 11 20.83 -5.86 0.74
C ARG A 11 20.01 -4.99 -0.22
N GLU A 12 19.59 -5.54 -1.35
CA GLU A 12 18.97 -4.77 -2.43
C GLU A 12 17.44 -4.87 -2.50
N LEU A 13 16.83 -5.89 -1.89
CA LEU A 13 15.36 -6.07 -1.93
C LEU A 13 14.72 -6.09 -0.55
N ALA A 14 15.33 -6.76 0.45
CA ALA A 14 14.68 -6.93 1.76
C ALA A 14 14.87 -5.74 2.71
N VAL A 15 16.08 -5.16 2.76
CA VAL A 15 16.41 -4.03 3.64
C VAL A 15 15.97 -2.68 3.08
N PRO A 16 16.07 -2.37 1.78
CA PRO A 16 15.76 -1.02 1.28
C PRO A 16 14.34 -0.53 1.59
N PRO A 17 13.27 -1.35 1.57
CA PRO A 17 11.94 -0.93 2.00
C PRO A 17 11.87 -0.39 3.44
N TYR A 18 12.86 -0.70 4.30
CA TYR A 18 12.93 -0.16 5.68
C TYR A 18 13.21 1.34 5.69
N HIS A 19 13.71 1.87 4.58
CA HIS A 19 14.13 3.25 4.42
C HIS A 19 13.16 4.08 3.57
N VAL A 20 12.11 3.46 3.02
CA VAL A 20 11.05 4.17 2.30
C VAL A 20 9.94 4.50 3.28
N SER A 21 9.76 5.79 3.56
CA SER A 21 8.84 6.27 4.59
C SER A 21 7.48 6.64 3.99
N ARG A 22 6.41 6.06 4.54
CA ARG A 22 5.03 6.27 4.12
C ARG A 22 4.39 7.44 4.82
N VAL A 23 3.36 8.05 4.23
CA VAL A 23 2.59 9.12 4.91
C VAL A 23 1.81 8.60 6.12
N SER A 24 1.43 7.32 6.10
CA SER A 24 0.84 6.61 7.24
C SER A 24 1.76 6.66 8.47
N VAL A 25 1.15 6.69 9.65
CA VAL A 25 1.86 6.65 10.94
C VAL A 25 1.55 5.35 11.66
N VAL A 26 2.47 4.92 12.51
CA VAL A 26 2.21 3.79 13.39
C VAL A 26 1.22 4.22 14.47
N PRO A 27 0.07 3.54 14.63
CA PRO A 27 -1.02 3.96 15.51
C PRO A 27 -0.60 4.29 16.95
N GLU A 28 0.30 3.49 17.52
CA GLU A 28 0.71 3.57 18.94
C GLU A 28 1.71 4.69 19.21
N THR A 29 2.52 5.05 18.22
CA THR A 29 3.65 5.96 18.35
C THR A 29 3.59 7.03 17.26
N VAL A 30 2.44 7.69 17.13
CA VAL A 30 2.01 8.66 16.08
C VAL A 30 3.04 9.68 15.56
N ASP A 31 4.19 9.80 16.21
CA ASP A 31 5.37 10.58 15.77
C ASP A 31 6.27 9.82 14.80
N ARG A 32 6.06 8.51 14.62
CA ARG A 32 6.82 7.65 13.70
C ARG A 32 5.97 7.30 12.48
N ARG A 33 6.51 7.64 11.31
CA ARG A 33 5.97 7.20 10.03
C ARG A 33 6.21 5.69 9.86
N GLU A 34 5.22 5.02 9.29
CA GLU A 34 5.34 3.66 8.80
C GLU A 34 6.36 3.63 7.65
N ASN A 35 7.07 2.50 7.48
CA ASN A 35 7.86 2.25 6.27
C ASN A 35 7.24 1.12 5.43
N ASP A 36 7.66 0.98 4.17
CA ASP A 36 7.06 0.01 3.25
C ASP A 36 7.20 -1.45 3.68
N ALA A 37 8.25 -1.81 4.43
CA ALA A 37 8.34 -3.16 4.96
C ALA A 37 7.33 -3.45 6.07
N GLU A 38 7.11 -2.48 6.95
CA GLU A 38 6.10 -2.59 8.02
C GLU A 38 4.69 -2.68 7.42
N HIS A 39 4.41 -1.82 6.43
CA HIS A 39 3.17 -1.86 5.67
C HIS A 39 2.99 -3.20 4.95
N SER A 40 3.99 -3.66 4.21
CA SER A 40 3.94 -4.94 3.49
C SER A 40 3.77 -6.14 4.43
N PHE A 41 4.41 -6.11 5.60
CA PHE A 41 4.20 -7.11 6.65
C PHE A 41 2.76 -7.09 7.16
N ALA A 42 2.24 -5.92 7.53
CA ALA A 42 0.88 -5.77 8.02
C ALA A 42 -0.14 -6.19 6.95
N LEU A 43 0.04 -5.75 5.71
CA LEU A 43 -0.79 -6.12 4.57
C LEU A 43 -0.79 -7.63 4.34
N GLY A 44 0.38 -8.28 4.35
CA GLY A 44 0.49 -9.73 4.18
C GLY A 44 -0.18 -10.51 5.30
N LEU A 45 0.03 -10.08 6.55
CA LEU A 45 -0.62 -10.70 7.72
C LEU A 45 -2.14 -10.56 7.64
N VAL A 46 -2.65 -9.36 7.39
CA VAL A 46 -4.09 -9.10 7.27
C VAL A 46 -4.65 -9.86 6.08
N ALA A 47 -3.97 -9.89 4.93
CA ALA A 47 -4.44 -10.59 3.75
C ALA A 47 -4.62 -12.10 4.00
N VAL A 48 -3.61 -12.76 4.57
CA VAL A 48 -3.66 -14.20 4.86
C VAL A 48 -4.74 -14.54 5.88
N VAL A 49 -4.99 -13.68 6.87
CA VAL A 49 -5.97 -13.92 7.94
C VAL A 49 -7.40 -13.58 7.50
N VAL A 50 -7.59 -12.49 6.77
CA VAL A 50 -8.92 -11.97 6.39
C VAL A 50 -9.44 -12.60 5.11
N ALA A 51 -8.58 -12.91 4.14
CA ALA A 51 -9.02 -13.47 2.86
C ALA A 51 -9.93 -14.71 3.03
N PRO A 52 -9.62 -15.70 3.89
CA PRO A 52 -10.50 -16.86 4.07
C PRO A 52 -11.91 -16.54 4.60
N LEU A 53 -12.09 -15.39 5.25
CA LEU A 53 -13.38 -14.92 5.75
C LEU A 53 -14.22 -14.24 4.65
N VAL A 54 -13.56 -13.76 3.59
CA VAL A 54 -14.17 -13.03 2.47
C VAL A 54 -14.36 -13.96 1.27
N ASP A 55 -13.30 -14.67 0.88
CA ASP A 55 -13.29 -15.67 -0.18
C ASP A 55 -12.31 -16.80 0.19
N PRO A 56 -12.81 -17.97 0.62
CA PRO A 56 -11.97 -19.10 1.04
C PRO A 56 -11.24 -19.79 -0.12
N THR A 57 -11.48 -19.39 -1.37
CA THR A 57 -10.83 -19.97 -2.56
C THR A 57 -9.49 -19.31 -2.89
N LEU A 58 -9.18 -18.16 -2.29
CA LEU A 58 -7.94 -17.41 -2.53
C LEU A 58 -6.70 -18.16 -2.04
N ASP A 59 -5.64 -18.17 -2.86
CA ASP A 59 -4.36 -18.77 -2.50
C ASP A 59 -3.59 -17.89 -1.49
N GLN A 60 -3.49 -18.37 -0.25
CA GLN A 60 -2.79 -17.68 0.83
C GLN A 60 -1.32 -17.42 0.54
N GLY A 61 -0.65 -18.35 -0.15
CA GLY A 61 0.76 -18.19 -0.53
C GLY A 61 0.93 -17.08 -1.56
N LEU A 62 0.01 -16.98 -2.52
CA LEU A 62 0.04 -15.92 -3.52
C LEU A 62 -0.35 -14.55 -2.93
N LEU A 63 -1.33 -14.50 -2.02
CA LEU A 63 -1.66 -13.30 -1.24
C LEU A 63 -0.45 -12.76 -0.47
N ALA A 64 0.21 -13.62 0.30
CA ALA A 64 1.42 -13.25 1.05
C ALA A 64 2.53 -12.78 0.10
N LYS A 65 2.71 -13.45 -1.03
CA LYS A 65 3.72 -13.08 -2.03
C LYS A 65 3.44 -11.70 -2.61
N TYR A 66 2.22 -11.41 -3.05
CA TYR A 66 1.88 -10.10 -3.61
C TYR A 66 2.05 -8.99 -2.58
N ALA A 67 1.61 -9.19 -1.34
CA ALA A 67 1.82 -8.23 -0.27
C ALA A 67 3.31 -7.93 -0.03
N LEU A 68 4.19 -8.94 -0.08
CA LEU A 68 5.63 -8.75 0.10
C LEU A 68 6.32 -7.99 -1.04
N ILE A 69 5.81 -8.09 -2.27
CA ILE A 69 6.50 -7.53 -3.45
C ILE A 69 5.86 -6.25 -4.01
N HIS A 70 4.63 -5.92 -3.61
CA HIS A 70 3.83 -4.88 -4.29
C HIS A 70 4.53 -3.52 -4.37
N ASP A 71 5.16 -3.10 -3.28
CA ASP A 71 5.84 -1.81 -3.16
C ASP A 71 7.37 -1.90 -3.40
N LEU A 72 7.91 -3.03 -3.88
CA LEU A 72 9.34 -3.09 -4.26
C LEU A 72 9.78 -2.02 -5.27
N PRO A 73 8.96 -1.58 -6.25
CA PRO A 73 9.31 -0.45 -7.10
C PRO A 73 9.61 0.84 -6.30
N GLU A 74 9.01 1.02 -5.13
CA GLU A 74 9.20 2.20 -4.27
C GLU A 74 10.61 2.32 -3.70
N ILE A 75 11.41 1.24 -3.74
CA ILE A 75 12.86 1.29 -3.45
C ILE A 75 13.57 2.33 -4.33
N TYR A 76 13.13 2.49 -5.58
CA TYR A 76 13.74 3.43 -6.53
C TYR A 76 12.85 4.63 -6.84
N SER A 77 11.51 4.48 -6.80
CA SER A 77 10.59 5.59 -7.06
C SER A 77 10.29 6.45 -5.84
N GLY A 78 10.41 5.89 -4.63
CA GLY A 78 9.89 6.45 -3.37
C GLY A 78 8.35 6.38 -3.26
N ASP A 79 7.85 6.46 -2.03
CA ASP A 79 6.41 6.56 -1.74
C ASP A 79 5.86 7.95 -2.13
N VAL A 80 4.62 7.97 -2.62
CA VAL A 80 3.88 9.21 -2.95
C VAL A 80 2.52 9.17 -2.29
N SER A 81 2.25 10.21 -1.50
CA SER A 81 0.98 10.42 -0.80
C SER A 81 -0.23 10.31 -1.72
N VAL A 82 -1.30 9.69 -1.23
CA VAL A 82 -2.63 9.73 -1.88
C VAL A 82 -3.24 11.14 -1.93
N TYR A 83 -2.72 12.08 -1.13
CA TYR A 83 -3.08 13.50 -1.14
C TYR A 83 -2.19 14.34 -2.06
N ALA A 84 -1.28 13.74 -2.82
CA ALA A 84 -0.49 14.44 -3.83
C ALA A 84 -1.40 14.97 -4.96
N ASP A 85 -0.95 16.02 -5.66
CA ASP A 85 -1.70 16.53 -6.79
C ASP A 85 -1.69 15.56 -7.98
N ALA A 86 -2.59 15.80 -8.95
CA ALA A 86 -2.74 14.91 -10.10
C ALA A 86 -1.45 14.80 -10.95
N GLY A 87 -0.64 15.87 -11.01
CA GLY A 87 0.61 15.86 -11.76
C GLY A 87 1.68 15.00 -11.09
N ASP A 88 1.71 14.98 -9.76
CA ASP A 88 2.64 14.14 -9.00
C ASP A 88 2.24 12.65 -9.01
N LEU A 89 0.95 12.36 -9.10
CA LEU A 89 0.45 10.99 -9.31
C LEU A 89 0.82 10.46 -10.70
N GLU A 90 0.71 11.26 -11.76
CA GLU A 90 1.14 10.84 -13.11
C GLU A 90 2.65 10.58 -13.17
N LYS A 91 3.45 11.45 -12.55
CA LYS A 91 4.90 11.21 -12.40
C LYS A 91 5.21 10.00 -11.53
N LYS A 92 4.34 9.62 -10.59
CA LYS A 92 4.52 8.40 -9.77
C LYS A 92 4.53 7.17 -10.67
N GLU A 93 3.51 7.01 -11.51
CA GLU A 93 3.38 5.84 -12.38
C GLU A 93 4.58 5.67 -13.33
N LEU A 94 5.08 6.78 -13.88
CA LEU A 94 6.30 6.76 -14.70
C LEU A 94 7.52 6.30 -13.90
N ARG A 95 7.75 6.88 -12.71
CA ARG A 95 8.88 6.50 -11.85
C ARG A 95 8.80 5.05 -11.39
N GLU A 96 7.61 4.57 -11.06
CA GLU A 96 7.44 3.15 -10.69
C GLU A 96 7.68 2.22 -11.88
N GLU A 97 7.35 2.62 -13.11
CA GLU A 97 7.69 1.83 -14.30
C GLU A 97 9.19 1.77 -14.55
N GLU A 98 9.89 2.91 -14.45
CA GLU A 98 11.35 2.96 -14.51
C GLU A 98 11.98 2.09 -13.41
N ALA A 99 11.41 2.10 -12.20
CA ALA A 99 11.83 1.26 -11.10
C ALA A 99 11.62 -0.24 -11.38
N ARG A 100 10.47 -0.64 -11.94
CA ARG A 100 10.20 -2.04 -12.34
C ARG A 100 11.18 -2.50 -13.42
N GLU A 101 11.47 -1.67 -14.42
CA GLU A 101 12.45 -1.99 -15.46
C GLU A 101 13.89 -2.05 -14.90
N ARG A 102 14.21 -1.24 -13.90
CA ARG A 102 15.48 -1.36 -13.18
C ARG A 102 15.56 -2.69 -12.41
N ILE A 103 14.50 -3.08 -11.69
CA ILE A 103 14.44 -4.38 -10.99
C ILE A 103 14.57 -5.51 -12.01
N ARG A 104 13.94 -5.41 -13.19
CA ARG A 104 14.11 -6.38 -14.29
C ARG A 104 15.57 -6.49 -14.72
N ALA A 105 16.24 -5.37 -14.96
CA ALA A 105 17.65 -5.38 -15.38
C ALA A 105 18.58 -5.97 -14.30
N GLU A 106 18.33 -5.69 -13.02
CA GLU A 106 19.18 -6.14 -11.91
C GLU A 106 18.92 -7.60 -11.49
N PHE A 107 17.67 -8.07 -11.59
CA PHE A 107 17.21 -9.32 -11.00
C PHE A 107 16.54 -10.28 -11.98
N GLY A 108 16.07 -9.83 -13.14
CA GLY A 108 15.22 -10.61 -14.05
C GLY A 108 15.84 -11.90 -14.57
N ASP A 109 17.15 -11.91 -14.85
CA ASP A 109 17.85 -13.13 -15.28
C ASP A 109 17.93 -14.19 -14.18
N ARG A 110 17.95 -13.77 -12.92
CA ARG A 110 18.10 -14.66 -11.75
C ARG A 110 16.75 -15.05 -11.15
N PHE A 111 15.80 -14.14 -11.16
CA PHE A 111 14.49 -14.26 -10.54
C PHE A 111 13.39 -13.81 -11.52
N PRO A 112 13.20 -14.51 -12.65
CA PRO A 112 12.20 -14.12 -13.64
C PRO A 112 10.80 -14.06 -13.04
N TRP A 113 10.49 -14.98 -12.11
CA TRP A 113 9.23 -15.02 -11.37
C TRP A 113 8.92 -13.71 -10.62
N LEU A 114 9.94 -13.00 -10.12
CA LEU A 114 9.74 -11.75 -9.39
C LEU A 114 9.21 -10.68 -10.33
N ILE A 115 9.77 -10.61 -11.54
CA ILE A 115 9.35 -9.65 -12.54
C ILE A 115 7.95 -9.99 -13.05
N ASP A 116 7.70 -11.26 -13.34
CA ASP A 116 6.38 -11.71 -13.77
C ASP A 116 5.30 -11.38 -12.72
N ASP A 117 5.56 -11.66 -11.44
CA ASP A 117 4.61 -11.39 -10.36
C ASP A 117 4.46 -9.87 -10.10
N LEU A 118 5.52 -9.05 -10.23
CA LEU A 118 5.41 -7.59 -10.17
C LEU A 118 4.47 -7.03 -11.25
N TYR A 119 4.59 -7.52 -12.49
CA TYR A 119 3.70 -7.08 -13.58
C TYR A 119 2.30 -7.67 -13.47
N ARG A 120 2.14 -8.90 -12.98
CA ARG A 120 0.82 -9.48 -12.69
C ARG A 120 0.08 -8.68 -11.63
N TYR A 121 0.78 -8.28 -10.56
CA TYR A 121 0.20 -7.42 -9.53
C TYR A 121 -0.20 -6.06 -10.11
N LYS A 122 0.70 -5.41 -10.87
CA LYS A 122 0.40 -4.12 -11.53
C LYS A 122 -0.85 -4.19 -12.41
N ARG A 123 -1.02 -5.27 -13.18
CA ARG A 123 -2.16 -5.47 -14.09
C ARG A 123 -3.40 -6.01 -13.40
N LEU A 124 -3.29 -6.46 -12.15
CA LEU A 124 -4.37 -7.10 -11.39
C LEU A 124 -4.92 -8.33 -12.14
N ASP A 125 -4.02 -9.17 -12.63
CA ASP A 125 -4.32 -10.28 -13.55
C ASP A 125 -5.20 -11.37 -12.90
N ASP A 126 -5.15 -11.53 -11.56
CA ASP A 126 -5.79 -12.63 -10.82
C ASP A 126 -6.53 -12.16 -9.56
N PRO A 127 -7.38 -13.01 -8.95
CA PRO A 127 -8.15 -12.66 -7.75
C PRO A 127 -7.28 -12.22 -6.56
N GLU A 128 -6.12 -12.84 -6.36
CA GLU A 128 -5.23 -12.54 -5.24
C GLU A 128 -4.57 -11.17 -5.37
N SER A 129 -4.07 -10.81 -6.57
CA SER A 129 -3.54 -9.47 -6.83
C SER A 129 -4.61 -8.39 -6.66
N ARG A 130 -5.84 -8.65 -7.13
CA ARG A 130 -6.99 -7.76 -6.91
C ARG A 130 -7.35 -7.60 -5.44
N PHE A 131 -7.37 -8.70 -4.69
CA PHE A 131 -7.66 -8.70 -3.27
C PHE A 131 -6.62 -7.89 -2.50
N VAL A 132 -5.33 -8.17 -2.71
CA VAL A 132 -4.22 -7.46 -2.05
C VAL A 132 -4.27 -5.97 -2.39
N TYR A 133 -4.49 -5.61 -3.66
CA TYR A 133 -4.63 -4.21 -4.07
C TYR A 133 -5.80 -3.51 -3.38
N ALA A 134 -6.96 -4.15 -3.32
CA ALA A 134 -8.14 -3.59 -2.65
C ALA A 134 -7.91 -3.43 -1.13
N LEU A 135 -7.32 -4.44 -0.50
CA LEU A 135 -7.00 -4.42 0.93
C LEU A 135 -5.94 -3.36 1.25
N ASP A 136 -4.95 -3.15 0.38
CA ASP A 136 -3.97 -2.07 0.48
C ASP A 136 -4.63 -0.68 0.49
N LYS A 137 -5.75 -0.49 -0.22
CA LYS A 137 -6.50 0.79 -0.15
C LYS A 137 -7.35 0.92 1.11
N LEU A 138 -7.69 -0.19 1.76
CA LEU A 138 -8.45 -0.20 3.01
C LEU A 138 -7.55 -0.01 4.23
N LEU A 139 -6.37 -0.63 4.24
CA LEU A 139 -5.52 -0.74 5.43
C LEU A 139 -5.10 0.63 6.04
N PRO A 140 -4.72 1.66 5.26
CA PRO A 140 -4.39 2.99 5.81
C PRO A 140 -5.54 3.67 6.55
N HIS A 141 -6.78 3.35 6.17
CA HIS A 141 -7.96 3.82 6.89
C HIS A 141 -8.08 3.10 8.24
N MET A 142 -7.86 1.78 8.28
CA MET A 142 -7.89 1.04 9.54
C MET A 142 -6.82 1.52 10.52
N THR A 143 -5.59 1.75 10.04
CA THR A 143 -4.51 2.29 10.88
C THR A 143 -4.81 3.70 11.37
N THR A 144 -5.45 4.54 10.55
CA THR A 144 -5.93 5.86 10.98
C THR A 144 -6.97 5.76 12.10
N LEU A 145 -7.92 4.83 11.99
CA LEU A 145 -8.93 4.61 13.03
C LEU A 145 -8.27 4.16 14.34
N LEU A 146 -7.34 3.20 14.28
CA LEU A 146 -6.64 2.69 15.47
C LEU A 146 -5.70 3.73 16.10
N GLY A 147 -5.18 4.67 15.31
CA GLY A 147 -4.32 5.74 15.81
C GLY A 147 -5.08 6.88 16.48
N ASP A 148 -6.42 6.86 16.45
CA ASP A 148 -7.31 7.92 16.95
C ASP A 148 -7.00 9.33 16.39
N ARG A 149 -6.39 9.41 15.20
CA ARG A 149 -6.12 10.66 14.45
C ARG A 149 -5.65 10.37 13.03
N HIS A 150 -5.98 11.27 12.08
CA HIS A 150 -5.39 11.22 10.75
C HIS A 150 -3.97 11.83 10.74
N PRO A 151 -2.96 11.16 10.13
CA PRO A 151 -1.55 11.60 10.19
C PRO A 151 -1.32 13.01 9.63
N VAL A 152 -1.94 13.33 8.50
CA VAL A 152 -1.85 14.66 7.86
C VAL A 152 -2.99 15.61 8.19
N LYS A 153 -3.94 15.20 9.05
CA LYS A 153 -5.12 16.00 9.45
C LYS A 153 -5.75 16.79 8.29
N PRO A 154 -6.27 16.14 7.25
CA PRO A 154 -6.92 16.84 6.14
C PRO A 154 -8.24 17.48 6.62
N THR A 155 -8.87 18.32 5.80
CA THR A 155 -10.27 18.70 6.06
C THR A 155 -11.19 17.50 5.82
N TRP A 156 -12.40 17.55 6.38
CA TRP A 156 -13.42 16.53 6.10
C TRP A 156 -13.70 16.39 4.60
N GLU A 157 -13.80 17.49 3.84
CA GLU A 157 -14.03 17.41 2.39
C GLU A 157 -12.86 16.73 1.66
N ALA A 158 -11.62 17.07 2.03
CA ALA A 158 -10.44 16.46 1.45
C ALA A 158 -10.37 14.95 1.76
N TYR A 159 -10.72 14.54 2.99
CA TYR A 159 -10.85 13.14 3.34
C TYR A 159 -11.94 12.43 2.51
N LYS A 160 -13.12 13.04 2.34
CA LYS A 160 -14.20 12.45 1.53
C LYS A 160 -13.77 12.19 0.09
N VAL A 161 -12.92 13.03 -0.49
CA VAL A 161 -12.33 12.78 -1.83
C VAL A 161 -11.45 11.53 -1.80
N THR A 162 -10.54 11.41 -0.84
CA THR A 162 -9.68 10.22 -0.68
C THR A 162 -10.50 8.96 -0.43
N GLU A 163 -11.52 9.03 0.42
CA GLU A 163 -12.45 7.94 0.69
C GLU A 163 -13.19 7.50 -0.58
N GLN A 164 -13.68 8.42 -1.40
CA GLN A 164 -14.35 8.11 -2.67
C GLN A 164 -13.40 7.42 -3.66
N VAL A 165 -12.15 7.87 -3.73
CA VAL A 165 -11.12 7.23 -4.56
C VAL A 165 -10.84 5.81 -4.08
N ALA A 166 -10.65 5.61 -2.78
CA ALA A 166 -10.43 4.29 -2.18
C ALA A 166 -11.64 3.37 -2.44
N ARG A 167 -12.85 3.86 -2.19
CA ARG A 167 -14.12 3.15 -2.47
C ARG A 167 -14.21 2.70 -3.92
N GLY A 168 -13.92 3.59 -4.86
CA GLY A 168 -13.95 3.29 -6.29
C GLY A 168 -12.93 2.20 -6.67
N LYS A 169 -11.70 2.30 -6.14
CA LYS A 169 -10.64 1.31 -6.35
C LYS A 169 -11.01 -0.06 -5.78
N ILE A 170 -11.50 -0.12 -4.54
CA ILE A 170 -11.96 -1.36 -3.89
C ILE A 170 -13.11 -1.96 -4.70
N GLY A 171 -14.13 -1.17 -5.04
CA GLY A 171 -15.29 -1.63 -5.81
C GLY A 171 -14.95 -2.13 -7.21
N ALA A 172 -13.96 -1.54 -7.87
CA ALA A 172 -13.52 -1.98 -9.20
C ALA A 172 -12.67 -3.27 -9.18
N THR A 173 -11.97 -3.53 -8.07
CA THR A 173 -10.96 -4.60 -8.01
C THR A 173 -11.43 -5.80 -7.20
N PHE A 174 -11.99 -5.58 -6.01
CA PHE A 174 -12.52 -6.64 -5.15
C PHE A 174 -13.77 -6.18 -4.37
N PRO A 175 -14.95 -6.12 -5.03
CA PRO A 175 -16.17 -5.56 -4.44
C PRO A 175 -16.63 -6.21 -3.13
N ALA A 176 -16.24 -7.47 -2.87
CA ALA A 176 -16.60 -8.17 -1.64
C ALA A 176 -16.00 -7.53 -0.37
N LEU A 177 -14.99 -6.66 -0.50
CA LEU A 177 -14.45 -5.86 0.61
C LEU A 177 -15.24 -4.56 0.88
N LEU A 178 -16.16 -4.16 0.00
CA LEU A 178 -16.93 -2.92 0.19
C LEU A 178 -17.73 -2.89 1.50
N PRO A 179 -18.44 -3.95 1.95
CA PRO A 179 -19.17 -3.91 3.21
C PRO A 179 -18.28 -3.53 4.40
N LEU A 180 -17.07 -4.11 4.48
CA LEU A 180 -16.09 -3.77 5.51
C LEU A 180 -15.62 -2.32 5.39
N PHE A 181 -15.40 -1.83 4.16
CA PHE A 181 -15.02 -0.44 3.93
C PHE A 181 -16.12 0.55 4.33
N GLU A 182 -17.40 0.22 4.10
CA GLU A 182 -18.52 1.06 4.51
C GLU A 182 -18.66 1.15 6.04
N GLU A 183 -18.45 0.05 6.75
CA GLU A 183 -18.39 0.06 8.23
C GLU A 183 -17.30 1.01 8.74
N LEU A 184 -16.11 0.94 8.14
CA LEU A 184 -15.00 1.84 8.46
C LEU A 184 -15.32 3.31 8.15
N CYS A 185 -15.98 3.58 7.03
CA CYS A 185 -16.43 4.94 6.69
C CYS A 185 -17.48 5.47 7.68
N ALA A 186 -18.38 4.61 8.17
CA ALA A 186 -19.36 4.97 9.18
C ALA A 186 -18.69 5.34 10.51
N GLU A 187 -17.66 4.59 10.93
CA GLU A 187 -16.85 4.93 12.10
C GLU A 187 -16.21 6.33 11.98
N PHE A 188 -15.70 6.71 10.81
CA PHE A 188 -15.15 8.05 10.61
C PHE A 188 -16.19 9.16 10.62
N ALA A 189 -17.42 8.90 10.16
CA ALA A 189 -18.51 9.87 10.25
C ALA A 189 -18.87 10.22 11.70
N LEU A 190 -18.60 9.33 12.65
CA LEU A 190 -18.76 9.58 14.08
C LEU A 190 -17.59 10.34 14.71
N ARG A 191 -16.48 10.53 13.98
CA ARG A 191 -15.23 11.13 14.46
C ARG A 191 -14.73 12.25 13.53
N PRO A 192 -15.55 13.30 13.28
CA PRO A 192 -15.16 14.40 12.39
C PRO A 192 -13.89 15.13 12.87
N GLU A 193 -13.55 15.06 14.16
CA GLU A 193 -12.35 15.64 14.76
C GLU A 193 -11.03 15.07 14.19
N PHE A 194 -11.04 13.87 13.59
CA PHE A 194 -9.86 13.33 12.91
C PHE A 194 -9.47 14.15 11.67
N PHE A 195 -10.43 14.90 11.12
CA PHE A 195 -10.34 15.62 9.85
C PHE A 195 -10.57 17.13 10.04
N ALA A 196 -10.12 17.65 11.19
CA ALA A 196 -10.22 19.05 11.57
C ALA A 196 -8.98 19.89 11.15
N GLY A 197 -8.35 19.55 10.02
CA GLY A 197 -7.22 20.32 9.51
C GLY A 197 -7.55 21.78 9.21
N GLU A 198 -6.63 22.69 9.54
CA GLU A 198 -6.46 23.90 8.73
C GLU A 198 -5.72 23.49 7.45
N ILE A 199 -6.00 24.14 6.31
CA ILE A 199 -5.36 23.84 5.01
C ILE A 199 -3.85 24.09 5.11
N THR A 200 -3.08 23.11 5.55
CA THR A 200 -1.62 23.14 5.48
C THR A 200 -1.19 22.18 4.38
N SER A 201 -0.94 22.73 3.20
CA SER A 201 -0.26 22.03 2.12
C SER A 201 1.03 21.37 2.66
N PRO A 202 1.34 20.11 2.31
CA PRO A 202 2.55 19.42 2.76
C PRO A 202 3.86 20.08 2.30
N HIS A 203 3.82 21.18 1.55
CA HIS A 203 5.00 21.87 1.02
C HIS A 203 5.49 23.04 1.88
N ALA A 204 5.03 23.17 3.13
CA ALA A 204 5.56 24.14 4.08
C ALA A 204 6.66 23.54 4.98
N ARG A 205 7.75 23.04 4.37
CA ARG A 205 9.16 23.09 4.80
C ARG A 205 10.01 22.07 4.06
#